data_AF-A0A9R1EFN0-F1
#
_entry.id   AF-A0A9R1EFN0-F1
#
_cell.length_a   1.000
_cell.length_b   1.000
_cell.length_c   1.000
_cell.angle_alpha   90.00
_cell.angle_beta   90.00
_cell.angle_gamma   90.00
#
_symmetry.space_group_name_H-M   'P 1'
#
loop_
_entity.id
_entity.type
_entity.pdbx_description
1 polymer ?
#
loop_
_entity_poly.entity_id
_entity_poly.type
_entity_poly.pdbx_seq_one_letter_code
_entity_poly.pdbx_strand_id
1 'polypeptide(L)'
;MPDEVVLPPTVEEDPKTSDGGDDEGMEEPPSNKSRNYGHYHQEDGPTHFCKVILAPKLECIPMPLDFTKHFVPVPTEFKLRNNTGCSWKVTMKLMNGRVTLDQGWATYAAVHQIKIGYMVTFKLLTPDTLKIIIFDVDGIEVVNKCEKHDEAFAAKE
;
A
#
# COMPACT_ATOMS: atom_id res chain seq x y z
N MET A 1 -73.47 63.79 -30.42
CA MET A 1 -74.11 62.52 -30.85
C MET A 1 -73.02 61.46 -30.97
N PRO A 2 -73.31 60.19 -30.68
CA PRO A 2 -72.57 59.46 -29.63
C PRO A 2 -71.97 58.12 -30.17
N ASP A 3 -71.58 57.08 -29.41
CA ASP A 3 -71.86 56.72 -28.00
C ASP A 3 -70.80 55.78 -27.35
N GLU A 4 -70.95 55.49 -26.06
CA GLU A 4 -70.21 54.44 -25.33
C GLU A 4 -70.70 53.02 -25.72
N VAL A 5 -69.79 52.06 -25.91
CA VAL A 5 -70.12 50.62 -25.88
C VAL A 5 -68.97 49.80 -25.26
N VAL A 6 -69.31 48.74 -24.51
CA VAL A 6 -68.48 48.09 -23.48
C VAL A 6 -68.50 46.54 -23.63
N LEU A 7 -67.31 45.92 -23.73
CA LEU A 7 -66.95 44.50 -23.41
C LEU A 7 -67.54 43.35 -24.31
N PRO A 8 -67.30 42.03 -24.02
CA PRO A 8 -66.10 41.19 -24.31
C PRO A 8 -66.51 39.83 -25.00
N PRO A 9 -65.92 38.60 -24.81
CA PRO A 9 -64.60 38.08 -24.34
C PRO A 9 -63.99 36.94 -25.24
N THR A 10 -63.09 36.07 -24.71
CA THR A 10 -62.78 34.64 -25.09
C THR A 10 -62.10 34.30 -26.45
N VAL A 11 -61.35 33.20 -26.66
CA VAL A 11 -60.61 32.20 -25.83
C VAL A 11 -59.57 31.49 -26.74
N GLU A 12 -58.65 30.69 -26.17
CA GLU A 12 -57.55 29.97 -26.85
C GLU A 12 -58.00 28.75 -27.69
N GLU A 13 -57.22 28.33 -28.69
CA GLU A 13 -56.53 27.01 -28.72
C GLU A 13 -55.55 26.84 -29.93
N ASP A 14 -54.63 25.88 -29.79
CA ASP A 14 -53.38 25.63 -30.55
C ASP A 14 -53.60 24.87 -31.90
N PRO A 15 -52.61 24.76 -32.82
CA PRO A 15 -51.78 23.53 -32.79
C PRO A 15 -50.33 23.62 -33.33
N LYS A 16 -49.38 23.20 -32.49
CA LYS A 16 -48.44 22.08 -32.64
C LYS A 16 -47.67 21.94 -33.98
N THR A 17 -46.35 22.12 -33.90
CA THR A 17 -45.38 21.43 -34.79
C THR A 17 -44.39 20.60 -33.98
N SER A 18 -43.81 19.59 -34.64
CA SER A 18 -43.07 18.48 -34.04
C SER A 18 -41.74 18.29 -34.75
N ASP A 19 -40.65 18.36 -34.00
CA ASP A 19 -39.42 17.54 -34.12
C ASP A 19 -38.58 17.84 -32.87
N GLY A 20 -37.88 16.91 -32.23
CA GLY A 20 -37.43 15.60 -32.69
C GLY A 20 -35.94 15.49 -32.40
N GLY A 21 -35.57 15.11 -31.17
CA GLY A 21 -34.18 15.20 -30.71
C GLY A 21 -34.02 14.78 -29.25
N ASP A 22 -34.07 13.48 -29.00
CA ASP A 22 -33.85 12.89 -27.67
C ASP A 22 -32.34 12.87 -27.38
N ASP A 23 -31.84 13.91 -26.71
CA ASP A 23 -30.48 13.96 -26.16
C ASP A 23 -30.43 13.15 -24.86
N GLU A 24 -29.80 11.96 -24.88
CA GLU A 24 -29.66 11.10 -23.70
C GLU A 24 -28.70 11.73 -22.68
N GLY A 25 -29.25 12.62 -21.85
CA GLY A 25 -28.58 13.14 -20.67
C GLY A 25 -28.18 12.01 -19.72
N MET A 26 -26.87 11.84 -19.50
CA MET A 26 -26.34 11.00 -18.43
C MET A 26 -26.85 11.50 -17.08
N GLU A 27 -27.86 10.82 -16.52
CA GLU A 27 -28.38 11.13 -15.19
C GLU A 27 -27.31 10.75 -14.13
N GLU A 28 -26.77 11.76 -13.45
CA GLU A 28 -25.76 11.55 -12.40
C GLU A 28 -26.40 10.83 -11.20
N PRO A 29 -25.91 9.64 -10.79
CA PRO A 29 -26.58 8.86 -9.76
C PRO A 29 -26.54 9.57 -8.40
N PRO A 30 -27.65 9.56 -7.63
CA PRO A 30 -27.84 10.50 -6.52
C PRO A 30 -26.82 10.32 -5.39
N SER A 31 -26.17 11.42 -5.04
CA SER A 31 -25.28 11.47 -3.88
C SER A 31 -26.10 11.31 -2.58
N ASN A 32 -25.92 10.21 -1.85
CA ASN A 32 -26.02 10.16 -0.37
C ASN A 32 -25.62 8.82 0.26
N LYS A 33 -24.32 8.64 0.52
CA LYS A 33 -23.82 8.13 1.81
C LYS A 33 -22.32 8.31 1.87
N SER A 34 -21.88 9.33 2.59
CA SER A 34 -20.51 9.46 3.08
C SER A 34 -20.19 8.30 4.03
N ARG A 35 -19.84 7.14 3.47
CA ARG A 35 -19.28 6.00 4.22
C ARG A 35 -17.83 6.30 4.59
N ASN A 36 -17.69 7.27 5.49
CA ASN A 36 -16.63 7.44 6.48
C ASN A 36 -15.22 6.99 6.05
N TYR A 37 -14.69 7.56 4.97
CA TYR A 37 -13.26 7.49 4.63
C TYR A 37 -12.40 8.38 5.56
N GLY A 38 -12.99 9.02 6.57
CA GLY A 38 -12.35 9.96 7.50
C GLY A 38 -11.44 9.34 8.56
N HIS A 39 -10.99 8.10 8.40
CA HIS A 39 -10.07 7.44 9.33
C HIS A 39 -8.63 7.30 8.82
N TYR A 40 -8.33 7.85 7.63
CA TYR A 40 -6.99 7.88 7.03
C TYR A 40 -6.23 9.19 7.33
N HIS A 41 -6.18 9.59 8.60
CA HIS A 41 -5.17 10.52 9.09
C HIS A 41 -4.37 9.84 10.20
N GLN A 42 -3.23 9.26 9.79
CA GLN A 42 -2.09 9.03 10.65
C GLN A 42 -0.87 9.50 9.85
N GLU A 43 -0.13 10.48 10.38
CA GLU A 43 0.94 11.22 9.68
C GLU A 43 2.22 10.36 9.44
N ASP A 44 2.13 9.05 9.62
CA ASP A 44 3.26 8.12 9.87
C ASP A 44 3.68 7.27 8.66
N GLY A 45 3.18 7.59 7.47
CA GLY A 45 3.62 6.99 6.20
C GLY A 45 3.26 5.49 6.02
N PRO A 46 3.80 4.84 4.97
CA PRO A 46 3.54 3.42 4.71
C PRO A 46 4.33 2.54 5.69
N THR A 47 3.60 1.83 6.56
CA THR A 47 4.19 0.93 7.58
C THR A 47 4.46 -0.49 7.10
N HIS A 48 4.10 -0.83 5.85
CA HIS A 48 4.27 -2.16 5.26
C HIS A 48 4.74 -2.06 3.80
N PHE A 49 5.51 -3.04 3.33
CA PHE A 49 5.75 -3.28 1.91
C PHE A 49 5.96 -4.77 1.62
N CYS A 50 5.72 -5.16 0.37
CA CYS A 50 5.95 -6.53 -0.11
C CYS A 50 7.00 -6.53 -1.22
N LYS A 51 7.75 -7.62 -1.33
CA LYS A 51 8.80 -7.81 -2.34
C LYS A 51 8.81 -9.26 -2.79
N VAL A 52 8.66 -9.48 -4.11
CA VAL A 52 8.93 -10.78 -4.73
C VAL A 52 10.45 -10.94 -4.85
N ILE A 53 10.96 -12.08 -4.37
CA ILE A 53 12.39 -12.40 -4.37
C ILE A 53 12.78 -13.03 -5.71
N LEU A 54 13.78 -12.45 -6.36
CA LEU A 54 14.27 -12.87 -7.67
C LEU A 54 15.66 -13.52 -7.59
N ALA A 55 16.47 -13.16 -6.58
CA ALA A 55 17.78 -13.79 -6.37
C ALA A 55 18.12 -13.94 -4.88
N PRO A 56 17.56 -14.93 -4.15
CA PRO A 56 17.62 -15.02 -2.68
C PRO A 56 19.02 -14.90 -2.04
N LYS A 57 20.08 -15.31 -2.74
CA LYS A 57 21.47 -15.29 -2.27
C LYS A 57 22.28 -14.05 -2.67
N LEU A 58 21.77 -13.22 -3.59
CA LEU A 58 22.50 -12.10 -4.21
C LEU A 58 21.72 -10.78 -4.18
N GLU A 59 20.42 -10.82 -3.88
CA GLU A 59 19.54 -9.67 -3.88
C GLU A 59 19.63 -8.90 -2.57
N CYS A 60 20.19 -7.68 -2.61
CA CYS A 60 19.94 -6.68 -1.57
C CYS A 60 18.47 -6.26 -1.65
N ILE A 61 17.77 -6.09 -0.52
CA ILE A 61 16.36 -5.67 -0.53
C ILE A 61 16.31 -4.13 -0.43
N PRO A 62 15.97 -3.40 -1.52
CA PRO A 62 15.80 -1.96 -1.44
C PRO A 62 14.53 -1.62 -0.66
N MET A 63 14.69 -0.78 0.36
CA MET A 63 13.58 -0.25 1.13
C MET A 63 12.86 0.84 0.29
N PRO A 64 11.52 0.88 0.27
CA PRO A 64 10.79 1.95 -0.41
C PRO A 64 11.15 3.32 0.17
N LEU A 65 11.32 4.34 -0.67
CA LEU A 65 11.74 5.67 -0.22
C LEU A 65 10.79 6.24 0.84
N ASP A 66 9.47 6.13 0.62
CA ASP A 66 8.44 6.58 1.55
C ASP A 66 8.50 5.88 2.90
N PHE A 67 8.83 4.58 2.92
CA PHE A 67 9.03 3.80 4.14
C PHE A 67 10.27 4.27 4.91
N THR A 68 11.29 4.76 4.21
CA THR A 68 12.55 5.22 4.82
C THR A 68 12.59 6.67 5.26
N LYS A 69 11.56 7.48 4.95
CA LYS A 69 11.50 8.91 5.32
C LYS A 69 11.64 9.17 6.83
N HIS A 70 11.23 8.20 7.64
CA HIS A 70 11.24 8.28 9.10
C HIS A 70 12.58 7.82 9.72
N PHE A 71 13.51 7.29 8.92
CA PHE A 71 14.83 6.82 9.38
C PHE A 71 15.90 7.90 9.23
N VAL A 72 15.83 8.93 10.08
CA VAL A 72 16.83 10.02 10.13
C VAL A 72 17.41 10.11 11.55
N PRO A 73 18.66 9.66 11.79
CA PRO A 73 19.55 8.97 10.86
C PRO A 73 19.08 7.56 10.50
N VAL A 74 19.59 7.00 9.40
CA VAL A 74 19.32 5.60 9.01
C VAL A 74 19.97 4.69 10.05
N PRO A 75 19.22 3.81 10.74
CA PRO A 75 19.81 2.87 11.70
C PRO A 75 20.77 1.91 11.00
N THR A 76 21.97 1.74 11.57
CA THR A 76 23.00 0.83 11.04
C THR A 76 22.54 -0.64 11.10
N GLU A 77 21.70 -0.98 12.07
CA GLU A 77 21.27 -2.33 12.39
C GLU A 77 19.75 -2.41 12.55
N PHE A 78 19.18 -3.52 12.10
CA PHE A 78 17.76 -3.85 12.23
C PHE A 78 17.56 -5.30 12.67
N LYS A 79 16.40 -5.56 13.28
CA LYS A 79 15.94 -6.90 13.65
C LYS A 79 14.80 -7.32 12.72
N LEU A 80 14.97 -8.42 11.99
CA LEU A 80 13.89 -9.09 11.28
C LEU A 80 13.22 -10.08 12.24
N ARG A 81 11.96 -9.84 12.60
CA ARG A 81 11.20 -10.69 13.54
C ARG A 81 10.13 -11.50 12.82
N ASN A 82 10.17 -12.82 12.93
CA ASN A 82 9.19 -13.71 12.29
C ASN A 82 7.97 -13.99 13.18
N ASN A 83 6.95 -14.67 12.64
CA ASN A 83 5.74 -15.05 13.39
C ASN A 83 6.01 -16.05 14.54
N THR A 84 7.10 -16.82 14.49
CA THR A 84 7.51 -17.72 15.59
C THR A 84 8.25 -17.00 16.73
N GLY A 85 8.43 -15.68 16.64
CA GLY A 85 8.97 -14.83 17.68
C GLY A 85 10.49 -14.61 17.62
N CYS A 86 11.21 -15.34 16.77
CA CYS A 86 12.65 -15.20 16.58
C CYS A 86 13.01 -13.86 15.96
N SER A 87 14.21 -13.37 16.28
CA SER A 87 14.77 -12.14 15.74
C SER A 87 16.10 -12.42 15.06
N TRP A 88 16.28 -11.91 13.84
CA TRP A 88 17.50 -12.04 13.06
C TRP A 88 18.11 -10.65 12.83
N LYS A 89 19.40 -10.47 13.12
CA LYS A 89 20.11 -9.20 12.92
C LYS A 89 20.49 -9.02 11.45
N VAL A 90 20.16 -7.86 10.88
CA VAL A 90 20.60 -7.41 9.56
C VAL A 90 21.18 -6.00 9.65
N THR A 91 22.03 -5.62 8.72
CA THR A 91 22.50 -4.23 8.59
C THR A 91 21.78 -3.51 7.45
N MET A 92 21.69 -2.19 7.56
CA MET A 92 21.16 -1.33 6.50
C MET A 92 22.28 -0.48 5.90
N LYS A 93 22.27 -0.35 4.57
CA LYS A 93 23.30 0.34 3.82
C LYS A 93 22.69 1.26 2.77
N LEU A 94 23.21 2.47 2.69
CA LEU A 94 22.88 3.41 1.61
C LEU A 94 23.70 3.04 0.36
N MET A 95 23.02 2.54 -0.67
CA MET A 95 23.62 2.17 -1.96
C MET A 95 22.90 2.94 -3.06
N ASN A 96 23.66 3.69 -3.87
CA ASN A 96 23.13 4.49 -5.00
C ASN A 96 21.94 5.39 -4.61
N GLY A 97 22.00 6.01 -3.42
CA GLY A 97 20.95 6.89 -2.90
C GLY A 97 19.71 6.16 -2.36
N ARG A 98 19.71 4.83 -2.26
CA ARG A 98 18.62 4.02 -1.68
C ARG A 98 19.11 3.23 -0.48
N VAL A 99 18.30 3.16 0.57
CA VAL A 99 18.60 2.29 1.72
C VAL A 99 18.24 0.85 1.36
N THR A 100 19.12 -0.08 1.70
CA THR A 100 19.00 -1.50 1.39
C THR A 100 19.24 -2.34 2.65
N LEU A 101 18.54 -3.47 2.78
CA LEU A 101 18.97 -4.55 3.67
C LEU A 101 20.18 -5.24 3.03
N ASP A 102 21.32 -5.24 3.73
CA ASP A 102 22.61 -5.71 3.23
C ASP A 102 23.07 -6.98 3.99
N GLN A 103 23.94 -6.83 5.01
CA GLN A 103 24.47 -7.99 5.71
C GLN A 103 23.38 -8.70 6.53
N GLY A 104 23.48 -10.03 6.60
CA GLY A 104 22.52 -10.88 7.30
C GLY A 104 21.30 -11.29 6.44
N TRP A 105 20.88 -10.50 5.43
CA TRP A 105 19.73 -10.85 4.60
C TRP A 105 19.91 -12.15 3.81
N ALA A 106 21.03 -12.30 3.08
CA ALA A 106 21.28 -13.50 2.28
C ALA A 106 21.36 -14.78 3.16
N THR A 107 21.88 -14.67 4.38
CA THR A 107 21.92 -15.77 5.35
C THR A 107 20.53 -16.08 5.89
N TYR A 108 19.73 -15.06 6.21
CA TYR A 108 18.32 -15.24 6.57
C TYR A 108 17.54 -15.96 5.47
N ALA A 109 17.69 -15.52 4.21
CA ALA A 109 17.06 -16.16 3.06
C ALA A 109 17.50 -17.63 2.88
N ALA A 110 18.76 -17.95 3.15
CA ALA A 110 19.27 -19.32 3.10
C ALA A 110 18.71 -20.22 4.23
N VAL A 111 18.77 -19.75 5.49
CA VAL A 111 18.24 -20.48 6.67
C VAL A 111 16.72 -20.70 6.52
N HIS A 112 15.99 -19.68 6.08
CA HIS A 112 14.55 -19.77 5.87
C HIS A 112 14.15 -20.39 4.52
N GLN A 113 15.10 -20.94 3.75
CA GLN A 113 14.89 -21.62 2.47
C GLN A 113 14.03 -20.82 1.48
N ILE A 114 14.21 -19.49 1.44
CA ILE A 114 13.47 -18.59 0.56
C ILE A 114 13.92 -18.86 -0.89
N LYS A 115 12.96 -19.10 -1.79
CA LYS A 115 13.21 -19.41 -3.19
C LYS A 115 12.84 -18.24 -4.10
N ILE A 116 13.26 -18.34 -5.36
CA ILE A 116 12.82 -17.42 -6.42
C ILE A 116 11.29 -17.50 -6.55
N GLY A 117 10.64 -16.34 -6.69
CA GLY A 117 9.18 -16.22 -6.79
C GLY A 117 8.44 -16.10 -5.45
N TYR A 118 9.11 -16.36 -4.32
CA TYR A 118 8.49 -16.18 -2.99
C TYR A 118 8.22 -14.69 -2.74
N MET A 119 7.08 -14.38 -2.11
CA MET A 119 6.73 -13.03 -1.70
C MET A 119 7.07 -12.83 -0.23
N VAL A 120 7.82 -11.78 0.08
CA VAL A 120 8.18 -11.42 1.46
C VAL A 120 7.53 -10.09 1.82
N THR A 121 6.76 -10.09 2.90
CA THR A 121 6.14 -8.90 3.49
C THR A 121 6.96 -8.41 4.67
N PHE A 122 7.28 -7.12 4.65
CA PHE A 122 7.97 -6.40 5.71
C PHE A 122 6.99 -5.40 6.35
N LYS A 123 6.95 -5.35 7.68
CA LYS A 123 6.13 -4.41 8.46
C LYS A 123 7.01 -3.74 9.52
N LEU A 124 6.97 -2.42 9.62
CA LEU A 124 7.62 -1.71 10.73
C LEU A 124 6.86 -1.98 12.04
N LEU A 125 7.57 -2.46 13.07
CA LEU A 125 7.04 -2.59 14.43
C LEU A 125 7.57 -1.49 15.35
N THR A 126 8.86 -1.20 15.23
CA THR A 126 9.61 -0.17 15.96
C THR A 126 10.67 0.41 15.03
N PRO A 127 11.31 1.55 15.35
CA PRO A 127 12.37 2.14 14.52
C PRO A 127 13.58 1.25 14.25
N ASP A 128 13.75 0.12 14.96
CA ASP A 128 14.83 -0.86 14.80
C ASP A 128 14.35 -2.28 14.42
N THR A 129 13.04 -2.52 14.29
CA THR A 129 12.49 -3.87 14.10
C THR A 129 11.44 -3.92 13.00
N LEU A 130 11.70 -4.79 12.03
CA LEU A 130 10.76 -5.19 10.98
C LEU A 130 10.16 -6.55 11.33
N LYS A 131 8.84 -6.67 11.36
CA LYS A 131 8.17 -7.97 11.25
C LYS A 131 8.28 -8.45 9.81
N ILE A 132 8.67 -9.71 9.64
CA ILE A 132 8.79 -10.38 8.35
C ILE A 132 7.83 -11.59 8.27
N ILE A 133 7.14 -11.69 7.15
CA ILE A 133 6.28 -12.83 6.79
C ILE A 133 6.69 -13.28 5.38
N ILE A 134 6.82 -14.59 5.18
CA ILE A 134 7.27 -15.19 3.92
C ILE A 134 6.11 -16.01 3.38
N PHE A 135 5.76 -15.79 2.12
CA PHE A 135 4.81 -16.59 1.37
C PHE A 135 5.54 -17.31 0.24
N ASP A 136 5.20 -18.58 0.01
CA ASP A 136 5.69 -19.32 -1.15
C ASP A 136 5.00 -18.90 -2.45
N VAL A 137 5.27 -19.63 -3.53
CA VAL A 137 4.71 -19.34 -4.87
C VAL A 137 3.21 -19.58 -4.97
N ASP A 138 2.65 -20.38 -4.06
CA ASP A 138 1.21 -20.67 -3.97
C ASP A 138 0.49 -19.68 -3.03
N GLY A 139 1.22 -18.73 -2.44
CA GLY A 139 0.71 -17.73 -1.50
C GLY A 139 0.51 -18.23 -0.08
N ILE A 140 1.11 -19.38 0.29
CA ILE A 140 0.97 -20.00 1.60
C ILE A 140 2.09 -19.49 2.53
N GLU A 141 1.76 -19.19 3.79
CA GLU A 141 2.75 -18.72 4.76
C GLU A 141 3.77 -19.83 5.11
N VAL A 142 5.05 -19.52 4.91
CA VAL A 142 6.18 -20.41 5.24
C VAL A 142 6.54 -20.25 6.73
N VAL A 143 5.95 -21.10 7.57
CA VAL A 143 6.17 -21.11 9.03
C VAL A 143 7.45 -21.88 9.40
N ASN A 144 8.59 -21.19 9.35
CA ASN A 144 9.87 -21.74 9.79
C ASN A 144 10.05 -21.56 11.30
N LYS A 145 10.10 -22.68 12.03
CA LYS A 145 10.58 -22.72 13.42
C LYS A 145 12.08 -22.44 13.41
N CYS A 146 12.55 -21.60 14.32
CA CYS A 146 13.98 -21.38 14.45
C CYS A 146 14.59 -22.50 15.29
N GLU A 147 15.49 -23.25 14.67
CA GLU A 147 16.53 -23.92 15.43
C GLU A 147 17.39 -22.86 16.11
N LYS A 148 17.92 -23.17 17.30
CA LYS A 148 18.75 -22.22 18.05
C LYS A 148 20.08 -22.04 17.33
N HIS A 149 20.16 -21.02 16.48
CA HIS A 149 21.44 -20.53 15.97
C HIS A 149 22.09 -19.67 17.05
N ASP A 150 22.72 -20.34 18.02
CA ASP A 150 23.45 -19.69 19.09
C ASP A 150 24.64 -18.88 18.51
N GLU A 151 24.62 -17.57 18.78
CA GLU A 151 25.75 -16.61 18.81
C GLU A 151 26.79 -16.54 17.67
N ALA A 152 26.50 -17.05 16.46
CA ALA A 152 27.47 -17.03 15.34
C ALA A 152 27.80 -15.63 14.73
N PHE A 153 27.30 -14.52 15.29
CA PHE A 153 27.56 -13.14 14.84
C PHE A 153 28.26 -12.25 15.89
N ALA A 154 28.81 -12.84 16.96
CA ALA A 154 29.83 -12.17 17.76
C ALA A 154 31.20 -12.28 17.06
N ALA A 155 31.94 -11.17 17.04
CA ALA A 155 33.29 -11.02 16.48
C ALA A 155 33.47 -11.16 14.95
N LYS A 156 33.59 -9.99 14.31
CA LYS A 156 34.87 -9.58 13.71
C LYS A 156 34.98 -8.06 13.75
N GLU A 157 35.89 -7.57 14.59
CA GLU A 157 36.54 -6.26 14.43
C GLU A 157 37.50 -6.30 13.23
#